data_AF-A0A1J5X5Z9-F1
#
_entry.id   AF-A0A1J5X5Z9-F1
#
_cell.length_a   1.000
_cell.length_b   1.000
_cell.length_c   1.000
_cell.angle_alpha   90.00
_cell.angle_beta   90.00
_cell.angle_gamma   90.00
#
_symmetry.space_group_name_H-M   'P 1'
#
loop_
_entity.id
_entity.type
_entity.pdbx_description
1 polymer ?
#
loop_
_entity_poly.entity_id
_entity_poly.type
_entity_poly.pdbx_seq_one_letter_code
_entity_poly.pdbx_strand_id
1 'polypeptide(L)'
;MLGKENRSICIDMVKNLELHGHAIEILLKLKFHKERAMESLLLRADNPEQITKLRETEDNSILLGRANNFYVYYFSIDALPELEFQEVPVIHGFWVIANTPEQVAGILERNNGSIPIVKATDLRAGDILQKLKLPDN
;
A
#
# COMPACT_ATOMS: atom_id res chain seq x y z
N MET A 1 -18.07 -14.29 13.34
CA MET A 1 -18.05 -12.82 13.30
C MET A 1 -17.26 -12.31 14.49
N LEU A 2 -15.96 -12.06 14.31
CA LEU A 2 -15.07 -11.58 15.37
C LEU A 2 -14.18 -10.48 14.76
N GLY A 3 -14.21 -9.31 15.40
CA GLY A 3 -13.17 -8.29 15.27
C GLY A 3 -13.21 -7.43 14.02
N LYS A 4 -14.21 -6.55 13.87
CA LYS A 4 -13.97 -5.29 13.15
C LYS A 4 -12.79 -4.62 13.86
N GLU A 5 -11.60 -4.63 13.26
CA GLU A 5 -10.52 -3.79 13.72
C GLU A 5 -11.04 -2.36 13.68
N ASN A 6 -11.26 -1.84 14.88
CA ASN A 6 -11.96 -0.58 15.08
C ASN A 6 -11.04 0.50 14.49
N ARG A 7 -11.34 0.97 13.26
CA ARG A 7 -10.64 2.09 12.58
C ARG A 7 -10.89 3.39 13.35
N SER A 8 -10.34 3.44 14.56
CA SER A 8 -10.62 4.44 15.59
C SER A 8 -9.77 5.69 15.44
N ILE A 9 -8.74 5.64 14.59
CA ILE A 9 -7.80 6.74 14.40
C ILE A 9 -8.15 7.44 13.08
N CYS A 10 -8.82 8.59 13.18
CA CYS A 10 -9.09 9.45 12.03
C CYS A 10 -7.85 10.27 11.67
N ILE A 11 -7.44 10.22 10.42
CA ILE A 11 -6.38 11.04 9.84
C ILE A 11 -7.02 12.13 8.98
N ASP A 12 -6.74 13.39 9.32
CA ASP A 12 -7.38 14.57 8.68
C ASP A 12 -6.37 15.57 8.09
N MET A 13 -5.38 16.04 8.85
CA MET A 13 -4.37 17.01 8.38
C MET A 13 -2.95 16.41 8.32
N VAL A 14 -2.80 15.23 7.70
CA VAL A 14 -1.48 14.65 7.47
C VAL A 14 -1.04 14.96 6.04
N LYS A 15 0.02 15.76 5.93
CA LYS A 15 0.65 16.08 4.65
C LYS A 15 1.42 14.89 4.11
N ASN A 16 2.28 14.27 4.93
CA ASN A 16 3.08 13.11 4.60
C ASN A 16 2.93 12.07 5.71
N LEU A 17 2.61 10.82 5.35
CA LEU A 17 2.57 9.70 6.28
C LEU A 17 3.70 8.73 5.97
N GLU A 18 4.62 8.55 6.90
CA GLU A 18 5.75 7.62 6.78
C GLU A 18 5.64 6.55 7.87
N LEU A 19 5.55 5.28 7.47
CA LEU A 19 5.43 4.14 8.37
C LEU A 19 6.57 3.16 8.15
N HIS A 20 7.32 2.90 9.22
CA HIS A 20 8.52 2.06 9.21
C HIS A 20 8.35 0.86 10.13
N GLY A 21 8.79 -0.30 9.63
CA GLY A 21 8.73 -1.57 10.34
C GLY A 21 7.34 -1.88 10.91
N HIS A 22 7.27 -2.26 12.18
CA HIS A 22 6.00 -2.64 12.83
C HIS A 22 4.97 -1.50 12.88
N ALA A 23 5.37 -0.24 12.65
CA ALA A 23 4.42 0.87 12.59
C ALA A 23 3.46 0.75 11.38
N ILE A 24 3.81 -0.02 10.35
CA ILE A 24 2.94 -0.27 9.19
C ILE A 24 1.59 -0.86 9.62
N GLU A 25 1.57 -1.70 10.66
CA GLU A 25 0.35 -2.31 11.17
C GLU A 25 -0.67 -1.28 11.68
N ILE A 26 -0.26 -0.04 11.95
CA ILE A 26 -1.21 1.01 12.33
C ILE A 26 -2.20 1.31 11.22
N LEU A 27 -1.86 1.06 9.94
CA LEU A 27 -2.74 1.24 8.79
C LEU A 27 -4.11 0.58 9.00
N LEU A 28 -4.13 -0.60 9.62
CA LEU A 28 -5.35 -1.35 9.94
C LEU A 28 -6.31 -0.58 10.87
N LYS A 29 -5.79 0.37 11.65
CA LYS A 29 -6.54 1.22 12.58
C LYS A 29 -6.84 2.62 12.03
N LEU A 30 -6.24 3.00 10.90
CA LEU A 30 -6.40 4.33 10.32
C LEU A 30 -7.70 4.42 9.50
N LYS A 31 -8.33 5.59 9.59
CA LYS A 31 -9.41 6.01 8.71
C LYS A 31 -9.04 7.34 8.09
N PHE A 32 -8.93 7.38 6.76
CA PHE A 32 -8.61 8.58 6.02
C PHE A 32 -9.90 9.32 5.62
N HIS A 33 -9.91 10.64 5.80
CA HIS A 33 -11.04 11.47 5.37
C HIS A 33 -11.00 11.69 3.85
N LYS A 34 -12.14 11.45 3.18
CA LYS A 34 -12.26 11.47 1.70
C LYS A 34 -11.82 12.78 1.06
N GLU A 35 -12.18 13.89 1.68
CA GLU A 35 -12.05 15.25 1.11
C GLU A 35 -10.64 15.85 1.23
N ARG A 36 -9.73 15.22 1.99
CA ARG A 36 -8.40 15.77 2.24
C ARG A 36 -7.33 14.94 1.57
N ALA A 37 -6.58 15.61 0.71
CA ALA A 37 -5.49 15.02 -0.03
C ALA A 37 -4.20 15.04 0.81
N MET A 38 -3.63 13.87 1.02
CA MET A 38 -2.26 13.70 1.49
C MET A 38 -1.29 13.86 0.30
N GLU A 39 -0.11 14.44 0.51
CA GLU A 39 0.89 14.55 -0.55
C GLU A 39 1.60 13.21 -0.80
N SER A 40 1.98 12.50 0.26
CA SER A 40 2.67 11.21 0.12
C SER A 40 2.38 10.18 1.21
N LEU A 41 2.31 8.91 0.82
CA LEU A 41 2.37 7.74 1.69
C LEU A 41 3.69 6.99 1.47
N LEU A 42 4.46 6.75 2.52
CA LEU A 42 5.66 5.91 2.50
C LEU A 42 5.50 4.72 3.46
N LEU A 43 5.73 3.52 2.94
CA LEU A 43 5.78 2.27 3.71
C LEU A 43 7.15 1.62 3.53
N ARG A 44 7.78 1.21 4.63
CA ARG A 44 9.06 0.49 4.60
C ARG A 44 9.12 -0.61 5.65
N ALA A 45 9.26 -1.85 5.22
CA ALA A 45 9.50 -3.00 6.09
C ALA A 45 10.80 -3.69 5.70
N ASP A 46 11.80 -3.65 6.57
CA ASP A 46 13.11 -4.28 6.33
C ASP A 46 13.07 -5.80 6.58
N ASN A 47 12.04 -6.33 7.26
CA ASN A 47 11.83 -7.76 7.46
C ASN A 47 10.35 -8.14 7.26
N PRO A 48 10.03 -9.42 6.98
CA PRO A 48 8.65 -9.86 6.77
C PRO A 48 7.82 -9.87 8.06
N GLU A 49 8.46 -10.03 9.23
CA GLU A 49 7.78 -10.03 10.54
C GLU A 49 7.09 -8.70 10.87
N GLN A 50 7.57 -7.60 10.26
CA GLN A 50 7.03 -6.25 10.43
C GLN A 50 5.67 -6.04 9.79
N ILE A 51 5.21 -6.95 8.93
CA ILE A 51 3.91 -6.86 8.25
C ILE A 51 3.04 -8.09 8.48
N THR A 52 3.42 -8.99 9.39
CA THR A 52 2.71 -10.26 9.63
C THR A 52 1.24 -10.06 9.90
N LYS A 53 0.85 -9.12 10.78
CA LYS A 53 -0.58 -8.90 11.08
C LYS A 53 -1.36 -8.44 9.86
N LEU A 54 -0.73 -7.66 8.99
CA LEU A 54 -1.37 -7.17 7.76
C LEU A 54 -1.62 -8.32 6.75
N ARG A 55 -0.93 -9.45 6.88
CA ARG A 55 -1.20 -10.68 6.11
C ARG A 55 -2.25 -11.58 6.77
N GLU A 56 -2.36 -11.55 8.09
CA GLU A 56 -3.21 -12.45 8.87
C GLU A 56 -4.66 -11.98 8.97
N THR A 57 -4.92 -10.68 8.83
CA THR A 57 -6.28 -10.16 8.88
C THR A 57 -7.04 -10.60 7.60
N GLU A 58 -8.33 -10.93 7.69
CA GLU A 58 -9.16 -11.43 6.57
C GLU A 58 -9.99 -10.32 5.85
N ASP A 59 -10.01 -9.09 6.38
CA ASP A 59 -10.82 -7.94 5.91
C ASP A 59 -10.00 -6.65 6.00
N ASN A 60 -8.93 -6.58 5.21
CA ASN A 60 -7.82 -5.63 5.45
C ASN A 60 -7.85 -4.47 4.48
N SER A 61 -8.91 -4.32 3.69
CA SER A 61 -9.07 -3.21 2.75
C SER A 61 -8.95 -1.88 3.49
N ILE A 62 -7.75 -1.31 3.48
CA ILE A 62 -7.38 -0.02 4.02
C ILE A 62 -7.87 1.02 3.03
N LEU A 63 -9.00 1.63 3.36
CA LEU A 63 -9.58 2.70 2.56
C LEU A 63 -8.77 3.99 2.72
N LEU A 64 -7.83 4.19 1.80
CA LEU A 64 -7.08 5.41 1.62
C LEU A 64 -7.95 6.52 1.03
N GLY A 65 -7.73 7.73 1.52
CA GLY A 65 -8.21 8.94 0.87
C GLY A 65 -7.38 9.26 -0.39
N ARG A 66 -7.42 10.52 -0.82
CA ARG A 66 -6.56 10.97 -1.92
C ARG A 66 -5.11 11.05 -1.46
N ALA A 67 -4.18 10.41 -2.18
CA ALA A 67 -2.76 10.71 -2.06
C ALA A 67 -2.09 10.80 -3.43
N ASN A 68 -1.11 11.69 -3.55
CA ASN A 68 -0.49 12.02 -4.84
C ASN A 68 0.79 11.20 -5.11
N ASN A 69 1.48 10.73 -4.06
CA ASN A 69 2.72 9.96 -4.19
C ASN A 69 2.71 8.74 -3.26
N PHE A 70 3.19 7.61 -3.76
CA PHE A 70 3.32 6.36 -3.00
C PHE A 70 4.75 5.84 -3.11
N TYR A 71 5.33 5.52 -1.97
CA TYR A 71 6.67 4.93 -1.88
C TYR A 71 6.60 3.66 -1.02
N VAL A 72 6.85 2.51 -1.63
CA VAL A 72 6.73 1.20 -0.96
C VAL A 72 8.06 0.46 -1.09
N TYR A 73 8.66 0.17 0.05
CA TYR A 73 10.01 -0.40 0.14
C TYR A 73 9.99 -1.81 0.75
N TYR A 74 10.73 -2.71 0.10
CA TYR A 74 11.10 -4.04 0.58
C TYR A 74 9.86 -4.90 0.91
N PHE A 75 9.79 -5.51 2.09
CA PHE A 75 8.68 -6.40 2.44
C PHE A 75 7.33 -5.68 2.54
N SER A 76 7.28 -4.35 2.59
CA SER A 76 6.01 -3.60 2.63
C SER A 76 5.22 -3.66 1.32
N ILE A 77 5.81 -4.21 0.26
CA ILE A 77 5.14 -4.51 -1.02
C ILE A 77 3.91 -5.39 -0.80
N ASP A 78 3.98 -6.33 0.13
CA ASP A 78 2.88 -7.24 0.45
C ASP A 78 1.67 -6.53 1.08
N ALA A 79 1.79 -5.24 1.42
CA ALA A 79 0.68 -4.42 1.87
C ALA A 79 -0.14 -3.79 0.74
N LEU A 80 0.40 -3.74 -0.48
CA LEU A 80 -0.27 -3.14 -1.64
C LEU A 80 -1.66 -3.71 -1.94
N PRO A 81 -1.90 -5.04 -1.89
CA PRO A 81 -3.23 -5.60 -2.15
C PRO A 81 -4.30 -5.13 -1.16
N GLU A 82 -3.87 -4.73 0.04
CA GLU A 82 -4.76 -4.27 1.09
C GLU A 82 -5.10 -2.77 0.97
N LEU A 83 -4.46 -2.03 0.06
CA LEU A 83 -4.70 -0.60 -0.12
C LEU A 83 -5.82 -0.37 -1.15
N GLU A 84 -6.94 0.18 -0.69
CA GLU A 84 -8.05 0.59 -1.54
C GLU A 84 -8.23 2.10 -1.52
N PHE A 85 -8.63 2.70 -2.65
CA PHE A 85 -8.85 4.14 -2.74
C PHE A 85 -10.35 4.45 -2.74
N GLN A 86 -10.76 5.39 -1.88
CA GLN A 86 -12.15 5.85 -1.80
C GLN A 86 -12.62 6.59 -3.07
N GLU A 87 -11.68 7.12 -3.85
CA GLU A 87 -11.89 7.74 -5.15
C GLU A 87 -10.78 7.30 -6.10
N VAL A 88 -10.96 7.50 -7.40
CA VAL A 88 -9.90 7.27 -8.39
C VAL A 88 -8.69 8.14 -8.01
N PRO A 89 -7.55 7.55 -7.57
CA PRO A 89 -6.41 8.32 -7.14
C PRO A 89 -5.77 9.05 -8.32
N VAL A 90 -5.34 10.29 -8.10
CA VAL A 90 -4.50 11.02 -9.07
C VAL A 90 -3.06 10.86 -8.62
N ILE A 91 -2.39 9.82 -9.13
CA ILE A 91 -1.04 9.45 -8.72
C ILE A 91 -0.02 10.16 -9.61
N HIS A 92 0.74 11.07 -9.02
CA HIS A 92 1.89 11.70 -9.67
C HIS A 92 3.12 10.80 -9.62
N GLY A 93 3.35 10.06 -8.53
CA GLY A 93 4.48 9.15 -8.41
C GLY A 93 4.13 7.86 -7.69
N PHE A 94 4.52 6.71 -8.25
CA PHE A 94 4.36 5.40 -7.62
C PHE A 94 5.69 4.63 -7.67
N TRP A 95 6.34 4.50 -6.53
CA TRP A 95 7.67 3.91 -6.38
C TRP A 95 7.57 2.62 -5.59
N VAL A 96 8.03 1.52 -6.19
CA VAL A 96 8.13 0.22 -5.53
C VAL A 96 9.57 -0.25 -5.63
N ILE A 97 10.22 -0.44 -4.48
CA ILE A 97 11.63 -0.79 -4.41
C ILE A 97 11.78 -2.11 -3.67
N ALA A 98 12.31 -3.13 -4.35
CA ALA A 98 12.75 -4.38 -3.77
C ALA A 98 14.20 -4.63 -4.19
N ASN A 99 15.00 -5.15 -3.28
CA ASN A 99 16.41 -5.49 -3.48
C ASN A 99 16.65 -7.00 -3.55
N THR A 100 15.68 -7.82 -3.14
CA THR A 100 15.81 -9.28 -3.15
C THR A 100 14.53 -9.96 -3.63
N PRO A 101 14.60 -11.17 -4.23
CA PRO A 101 13.42 -11.93 -4.64
C PRO A 101 12.45 -12.23 -3.48
N GLU A 102 12.97 -12.46 -2.28
CA GLU A 102 12.18 -12.74 -1.08
C GLU A 102 11.21 -11.59 -0.75
N GLN A 103 11.61 -10.34 -1.04
CA GLN A 103 10.80 -9.14 -0.77
C GLN A 103 9.58 -9.00 -1.69
N VAL A 104 9.54 -9.74 -2.80
CA VAL A 104 8.39 -9.78 -3.72
C VAL A 104 7.71 -11.14 -3.79
N ALA A 105 8.23 -12.15 -3.08
CA ALA A 105 7.69 -13.50 -3.12
C ALA A 105 6.23 -13.52 -2.66
N GLY A 106 5.90 -12.86 -1.55
CA GLY A 106 4.55 -12.84 -0.99
C GLY A 106 3.50 -12.27 -1.95
N ILE A 107 3.78 -11.15 -2.62
CA ILE A 107 2.86 -10.56 -3.59
C ILE A 107 2.76 -11.39 -4.89
N LEU A 108 3.83 -12.07 -5.31
CA LEU A 108 3.84 -12.91 -6.51
C LEU A 108 3.10 -14.25 -6.30
N GLU A 109 3.09 -14.76 -5.08
CA GLU A 109 2.40 -16.01 -4.71
C GLU A 109 0.90 -15.83 -4.49
N ARG A 110 0.42 -14.59 -4.34
CA ARG A 110 -1.00 -14.29 -4.17
C ARG A 110 -1.76 -14.44 -5.49
N ASN A 111 -2.76 -15.33 -5.49
CA ASN A 111 -3.67 -15.56 -6.64
C ASN A 111 -4.76 -14.48 -6.80
N ASN A 112 -4.87 -13.53 -5.88
CA ASN A 112 -5.90 -12.48 -5.88
C ASN A 112 -5.27 -11.09 -5.79
N GLY A 113 -5.65 -10.22 -6.74
CA GLY A 113 -5.44 -8.78 -6.64
C GLY A 113 -4.79 -8.19 -7.88
N SER A 114 -5.61 -7.60 -8.76
CA SER A 114 -5.10 -6.56 -9.66
C SER A 114 -4.65 -5.40 -8.78
N ILE A 115 -3.36 -5.05 -8.76
CA ILE A 115 -2.93 -3.77 -8.18
C ILE A 115 -3.57 -2.69 -9.06
N PRO A 116 -4.46 -1.82 -8.56
CA PRO A 116 -5.00 -0.74 -9.36
C PRO A 116 -3.89 0.28 -9.57
N ILE A 117 -3.04 0.05 -10.58
CA ILE A 117 -2.14 1.06 -11.12
C ILE A 117 -3.03 2.01 -11.93
N VAL A 118 -3.71 2.90 -11.22
CA VAL A 118 -4.47 3.97 -11.85
C VAL A 118 -3.45 4.90 -12.49
N LYS A 119 -3.46 4.98 -13.82
CA LYS A 119 -2.76 5.94 -14.69
C LYS A 119 -1.58 6.64 -13.99
N ALA A 120 -0.57 5.86 -13.61
CA ALA A 120 0.65 6.40 -13.02
C ALA A 120 1.39 7.15 -14.11
N THR A 121 1.69 8.43 -13.89
CA THR A 121 2.46 9.23 -14.85
C THR A 121 3.94 8.83 -14.87
N ASP A 122 4.44 8.27 -13.76
CA ASP A 122 5.75 7.67 -13.63
C ASP A 122 5.67 6.37 -12.79
N LEU A 123 5.85 5.22 -13.44
CA LEU A 123 6.01 3.92 -12.79
C LEU A 123 7.45 3.45 -12.97
N ARG A 124 8.22 3.36 -11.86
CA ARG A 124 9.55 2.75 -11.85
C ARG A 124 9.52 1.54 -10.94
N ALA A 125 9.20 0.38 -11.50
CA ALA A 125 9.61 -0.89 -10.93
C ALA A 125 11.03 -1.18 -11.46
N GLY A 126 11.93 -1.68 -10.63
CA GLY A 126 13.21 -2.23 -11.11
C GLY A 126 12.99 -3.48 -11.98
N ASP A 127 13.82 -4.50 -11.82
CA ASP A 127 13.77 -5.75 -12.60
C ASP A 127 12.43 -6.53 -12.53
N ILE A 128 11.45 -6.05 -11.76
CA ILE A 128 10.09 -6.57 -11.62
C ILE A 128 9.16 -6.18 -12.79
N LEU A 129 9.58 -5.25 -13.68
CA LEU A 129 8.78 -4.78 -14.84
C LEU A 129 8.35 -5.90 -15.80
N GLN A 130 9.09 -7.01 -15.87
CA GLN A 130 8.74 -8.11 -16.78
C GLN A 130 7.46 -8.88 -16.38
N LYS A 131 6.89 -8.61 -15.20
CA LYS A 131 5.75 -9.38 -14.66
C LYS A 131 4.50 -8.55 -14.36
N LEU A 132 4.57 -7.22 -14.52
CA LEU A 132 3.39 -6.36 -14.36
C LEU A 132 2.61 -6.33 -15.68
N LYS A 133 1.43 -6.96 -15.71
CA LYS A 133 0.46 -6.73 -16.79
C LYS A 133 -0.11 -5.33 -16.63
N LEU A 134 0.39 -4.39 -17.42
CA LEU A 134 -0.27 -3.10 -17.60
C LEU A 134 -1.58 -3.33 -18.38
N PRO A 135 -2.65 -2.58 -18.06
CA PRO A 135 -3.85 -2.61 -18.88
C PRO A 135 -3.52 -2.12 -20.29
N ASP A 136 -4.02 -2.82 -21.31
CA ASP A 136 -3.98 -2.36 -22.69
C ASP A 136 -4.78 -1.05 -22.79
N ASN A 137 -4.18 -0.03 -23.39
CA ASN A 137 -4.77 1.31 -23.59
C ASN A 137 -6.10 1.28 -24.35
#